data_AF-T0R020-F1
#
_entry.id   AF-T0R020-F1
#
_cell.length_a   1.000
_cell.length_b   1.000
_cell.length_c   1.000
_cell.angle_alpha   90.00
_cell.angle_beta   90.00
_cell.angle_gamma   90.00
#
_symmetry.space_group_name_H-M   'P 1'
#
loop_
_entity.id
_entity.type
_entity.pdbx_description
1 polymer ?
#
loop_
_entity_poly.entity_id
_entity_poly.type
_entity_poly.pdbx_seq_one_letter_code
_entity_poly.pdbx_strand_id
1 'polypeptide(L)'
;MSRLRRVGAGVVALALLGLVTNYYLVSQHLALPDGRHASAQSIAFDALFDLSTPYAPAFPAARRGIALCLHTEIAAMGVSLIRELRSLGNTDPIQVYYCLPAELAPPVWTLLAEDPLVEIIDLCSLLVDAGHFQNVEAARAFQSFWLKPLALLFSSFDQVMLLDADDIFFENPSTLWASPSYTETGTLFFYDRVINTAAFSNSVVNATLENGTVIQSRYITEFIKTFPLSRFGRPPVHTPSAHFLASMLWRGHSAHEQDSSVVLVDKVRAGPTVLKVLHHLISDSRFLDPPFSWGDKESFWLAFELGGKDYRFSPWACSVVSRPFDRLVDPNSLCGSLAQYAPLETSNATLLYINGQEIIQPFDSRGYGRPSWPDRLTTLLTAMPRHVTPRHRRGPVVVDRGSLDESCLVAKGAEQLHHDAQLRQRIVWTIEAAQALDIAFRSGPALQKGFKLQSSVVAGAFVGVLLGLLCVFHVMSSDR
;
A
#
# COMPACT_ATOMS: atom_id res chain seq x y z
N MET A 1 0.31 -30.92 -48.13
CA MET A 1 0.41 -29.54 -47.58
C MET A 1 -0.95 -28.83 -47.39
N SER A 2 -2.06 -29.26 -48.01
CA SER A 2 -3.37 -28.59 -47.87
C SER A 2 -4.18 -28.94 -46.61
N ARG A 3 -3.94 -30.11 -45.98
CA ARG A 3 -4.62 -30.51 -44.73
C ARG A 3 -4.05 -29.83 -43.48
N LEU A 4 -2.73 -29.61 -43.38
CA LEU A 4 -2.14 -28.91 -42.23
C LEU A 4 -2.53 -27.43 -42.13
N ARG A 5 -2.74 -26.73 -43.25
CA ARG A 5 -3.19 -25.33 -43.24
C ARG A 5 -4.62 -25.15 -42.72
N ARG A 6 -5.51 -26.13 -42.93
CA ARG A 6 -6.90 -26.09 -42.43
C ARG A 6 -6.98 -26.33 -40.92
N VAL A 7 -6.11 -27.18 -40.38
CA VAL A 7 -6.04 -27.44 -38.93
C VAL A 7 -5.47 -26.22 -38.19
N GLY A 8 -4.42 -25.59 -38.73
CA GLY A 8 -3.86 -24.36 -38.13
C GLY A 8 -4.85 -23.19 -38.10
N ALA A 9 -5.63 -23.00 -39.17
CA ALA A 9 -6.68 -21.95 -39.20
C ALA A 9 -7.84 -22.22 -38.23
N GLY A 10 -8.24 -23.49 -38.06
CA GLY A 10 -9.29 -23.87 -37.11
C GLY A 10 -8.90 -23.69 -35.64
N VAL A 11 -7.63 -23.98 -35.30
CA VAL A 11 -7.09 -23.78 -33.94
C VAL A 11 -6.97 -22.29 -33.61
N VAL A 12 -6.52 -21.46 -34.55
CA VAL A 12 -6.45 -19.99 -34.36
C VAL A 12 -7.85 -19.39 -34.23
N ALA A 13 -8.83 -19.85 -35.02
CA ALA A 13 -10.21 -19.38 -34.92
C ALA A 13 -10.86 -19.77 -33.58
N LEU A 14 -10.60 -20.98 -33.06
CA LEU A 14 -11.08 -21.42 -31.75
C LEU A 14 -10.41 -20.67 -30.59
N ALA A 15 -9.12 -20.36 -30.69
CA ALA A 15 -8.41 -19.54 -29.71
C ALA A 15 -8.92 -18.10 -29.68
N LEU A 16 -9.19 -17.50 -30.85
CA LEU A 16 -9.79 -16.17 -30.97
C LEU A 16 -11.24 -16.16 -30.47
N LEU A 17 -12.03 -17.19 -30.77
CA LEU A 17 -13.38 -17.33 -30.18
C LEU A 17 -13.30 -17.46 -28.66
N GLY A 18 -12.36 -18.26 -28.14
CA GLY A 18 -12.12 -18.40 -26.70
C GLY A 18 -11.79 -17.06 -26.04
N LEU A 19 -10.90 -16.27 -26.64
CA LEU A 19 -10.55 -14.92 -26.16
C LEU A 19 -11.74 -13.94 -26.23
N VAL A 20 -12.50 -13.94 -27.31
CA VAL A 20 -13.69 -13.06 -27.47
C VAL A 20 -14.82 -13.48 -26.52
N THR A 21 -15.05 -14.78 -26.32
CA THR A 21 -16.08 -15.28 -25.41
C THR A 21 -15.69 -15.02 -23.95
N ASN A 22 -14.39 -15.15 -23.62
CA ASN A 22 -13.88 -14.82 -22.29
C ASN A 22 -13.94 -13.30 -22.04
N TYR A 23 -13.59 -12.46 -23.02
CA TYR A 23 -13.79 -11.00 -22.95
C TYR A 23 -15.26 -10.64 -22.78
N TYR A 24 -16.17 -11.29 -23.51
CA TYR A 24 -17.61 -11.03 -23.43
C TYR A 24 -18.20 -11.47 -22.07
N LEU A 25 -17.82 -12.64 -21.56
CA LEU A 25 -18.26 -13.13 -20.24
C LEU A 25 -17.68 -12.27 -19.09
N VAL A 26 -16.41 -11.88 -19.19
CA VAL A 26 -15.78 -10.97 -18.22
C VAL A 26 -16.43 -9.59 -18.26
N SER A 27 -16.77 -9.07 -19.44
CA SER A 27 -17.50 -7.80 -19.57
C SER A 27 -18.90 -7.83 -18.94
N GLN A 28 -19.54 -9.01 -18.87
CA GLN A 28 -20.83 -9.21 -18.21
C GLN A 28 -20.73 -9.42 -16.69
N HIS A 29 -19.52 -9.66 -16.14
CA HIS A 29 -19.27 -9.83 -14.70
C HIS A 29 -18.63 -8.61 -14.03
N LEU A 30 -18.38 -7.53 -14.79
CA LEU A 30 -18.16 -6.21 -14.21
C LEU A 30 -19.45 -5.82 -13.46
N ALA A 31 -19.37 -5.85 -12.13
CA ALA A 31 -20.51 -5.68 -11.23
C ALA A 31 -21.40 -4.51 -11.66
N LEU A 32 -22.69 -4.81 -11.86
CA LEU A 32 -23.71 -3.79 -12.05
C LEU A 32 -23.58 -2.76 -10.91
N PRO A 33 -23.50 -1.46 -11.24
CA PRO A 33 -23.30 -0.43 -10.22
C PRO A 33 -24.43 -0.48 -9.21
N ASP A 34 -24.06 -0.38 -7.93
CA ASP A 34 -25.00 -0.14 -6.83
C ASP A 34 -25.86 1.09 -7.21
N GLY A 35 -27.18 1.02 -7.01
CA GLY A 35 -28.15 2.00 -7.53
C GLY A 35 -27.90 3.44 -7.08
N ARG A 36 -27.03 3.64 -6.08
CA ARG A 36 -26.53 4.94 -5.60
C ARG A 36 -25.59 5.65 -6.59
N HIS A 37 -24.95 4.92 -7.50
CA HIS A 37 -24.00 5.48 -8.49
C HIS A 37 -24.61 5.83 -9.85
N ALA A 38 -25.86 5.44 -10.11
CA ALA A 38 -26.47 5.63 -11.43
C ALA A 38 -26.68 7.11 -11.83
N SER A 39 -26.53 8.07 -10.90
CA SER A 39 -26.76 9.51 -11.12
C SER A 39 -25.54 10.42 -10.89
N ALA A 40 -24.44 9.91 -10.33
CA ALA A 40 -23.30 10.74 -9.94
C ALA A 40 -22.23 10.78 -11.05
N GLN A 41 -21.76 11.99 -11.39
CA GLN A 41 -20.71 12.18 -12.37
C GLN A 41 -19.35 11.75 -11.79
N SER A 42 -18.57 11.00 -12.57
CA SER A 42 -17.20 10.61 -12.20
C SER A 42 -16.33 11.83 -11.97
N ILE A 43 -15.35 11.72 -11.06
CA ILE A 43 -14.39 12.77 -10.77
C ILE A 43 -13.03 12.40 -11.37
N ALA A 44 -12.77 12.91 -12.57
CA ALA A 44 -11.49 12.74 -13.25
C ALA A 44 -10.41 13.65 -12.65
N PHE A 45 -9.16 13.19 -12.67
CA PHE A 45 -7.99 13.96 -12.23
C PHE A 45 -7.86 15.29 -12.98
N ASP A 46 -7.99 15.24 -14.30
CA ASP A 46 -7.95 16.40 -15.19
C ASP A 46 -8.96 17.48 -14.78
N ALA A 47 -10.18 17.09 -14.42
CA ALA A 47 -11.21 18.03 -13.95
C ALA A 47 -10.91 18.60 -12.56
N LEU A 48 -10.21 17.87 -11.69
CA LEU A 48 -9.82 18.37 -10.37
C LEU A 48 -8.75 19.46 -10.45
N PHE A 49 -7.80 19.30 -11.36
CA PHE A 49 -6.58 20.11 -11.45
C PHE A 49 -6.51 21.00 -12.70
N ASP A 50 -7.58 21.07 -13.49
CA ASP A 50 -7.67 21.86 -14.73
C ASP A 50 -6.54 21.49 -15.71
N LEU A 51 -6.42 20.19 -15.99
CA LEU A 51 -5.40 19.62 -16.87
C LEU A 51 -6.02 18.94 -18.08
N SER A 52 -5.17 18.65 -19.07
CA SER A 52 -5.51 17.76 -20.17
C SER A 52 -4.39 16.75 -20.36
N THR A 53 -4.59 15.54 -19.85
CA THR A 53 -3.65 14.44 -20.00
C THR A 53 -3.99 13.63 -21.26
N PRO A 54 -3.01 13.23 -22.09
CA PRO A 54 -3.24 12.43 -23.29
C PRO A 54 -3.47 10.95 -22.92
N TYR A 55 -4.43 10.70 -22.03
CA TYR A 55 -4.72 9.39 -21.46
C TYR A 55 -6.15 8.95 -21.78
N ALA A 56 -6.30 7.73 -22.29
CA ALA A 56 -7.58 7.08 -22.49
C ALA A 56 -7.54 5.71 -21.77
N PRO A 57 -8.44 5.47 -20.79
CA PRO A 57 -8.37 4.24 -20.00
C PRO A 57 -8.73 3.01 -20.82
N ALA A 58 -8.03 1.90 -20.55
CA ALA A 58 -8.35 0.61 -21.16
C ALA A 58 -9.74 0.07 -20.74
N PHE A 59 -10.25 0.52 -19.59
CA PHE A 59 -11.51 0.06 -19.00
C PHE A 59 -12.50 1.22 -18.74
N PRO A 60 -12.96 1.95 -19.78
CA PRO A 60 -13.76 3.18 -19.61
C PRO A 60 -15.15 2.93 -19.00
N ALA A 61 -15.66 1.70 -19.07
CA ALA A 61 -16.95 1.32 -18.48
C ALA A 61 -16.82 0.82 -17.02
N ALA A 62 -15.61 0.51 -16.57
CA ALA A 62 -15.39 0.00 -15.22
C ALA A 62 -15.48 1.13 -14.20
N ARG A 63 -16.45 1.03 -13.29
CA ARG A 63 -16.63 2.00 -12.20
C ARG A 63 -15.75 1.72 -10.99
N ARG A 64 -15.32 0.47 -10.83
CA ARG A 64 -14.42 0.05 -9.75
C ARG A 64 -13.25 -0.72 -10.30
N GLY A 65 -12.13 -0.67 -9.59
CA GLY A 65 -10.94 -1.42 -9.93
C GLY A 65 -9.85 -1.30 -8.87
N ILE A 66 -8.75 -1.98 -9.14
CA ILE A 66 -7.57 -2.02 -8.28
C ILE A 66 -6.50 -1.11 -8.87
N ALA A 67 -5.81 -0.36 -8.02
CA ALA A 67 -4.61 0.38 -8.39
C ALA A 67 -3.40 -0.24 -7.68
N LEU A 68 -2.35 -0.57 -8.43
CA LEU A 68 -1.14 -1.21 -7.93
C LEU A 68 0.08 -0.39 -8.37
N CYS A 69 0.96 0.00 -7.46
CA CYS A 69 2.18 0.73 -7.81
C CYS A 69 3.37 -0.23 -7.86
N LEU A 70 4.11 -0.26 -8.97
CA LEU A 70 5.26 -1.14 -9.15
C LEU A 70 6.51 -0.40 -9.62
N HIS A 71 7.65 -0.89 -9.15
CA HIS A 71 8.96 -0.66 -9.75
C HIS A 71 9.65 -2.01 -9.97
N THR A 72 10.72 -2.01 -10.75
CA THR A 72 11.37 -3.25 -11.22
C THR A 72 11.72 -4.24 -10.10
N GLU A 73 12.24 -3.77 -8.96
CA GLU A 73 12.67 -4.63 -7.85
C GLU A 73 11.50 -5.33 -7.10
N ILE A 74 10.28 -4.78 -7.13
CA ILE A 74 9.10 -5.40 -6.50
C ILE A 74 8.15 -6.04 -7.53
N ALA A 75 8.46 -5.93 -8.82
CA ALA A 75 7.61 -6.39 -9.91
C ALA A 75 7.25 -7.88 -9.81
N ALA A 76 8.18 -8.72 -9.35
CA ALA A 76 7.92 -10.15 -9.16
C ALA A 76 6.78 -10.41 -8.16
N MET A 77 6.72 -9.63 -7.07
CA MET A 77 5.66 -9.73 -6.07
C MET A 77 4.32 -9.24 -6.62
N GLY A 78 4.34 -8.17 -7.43
CA GLY A 78 3.15 -7.65 -8.11
C GLY A 78 2.58 -8.62 -9.15
N VAL A 79 3.42 -9.22 -10.00
CA VAL A 79 2.99 -10.24 -10.97
C VAL A 79 2.37 -11.43 -10.26
N SER A 80 2.99 -11.91 -9.18
CA SER A 80 2.43 -13.02 -8.42
C SER A 80 1.18 -12.63 -7.64
N LEU A 81 1.01 -11.36 -7.24
CA LEU A 81 -0.22 -10.86 -6.58
C LEU A 81 -1.40 -10.94 -7.54
N ILE A 82 -1.20 -10.48 -8.78
CA ILE A 82 -2.23 -10.54 -9.82
C ILE A 82 -2.67 -12.00 -10.04
N ARG A 83 -1.71 -12.94 -10.12
CA ARG A 83 -2.02 -14.39 -10.21
C ARG A 83 -2.83 -14.89 -9.01
N GLU A 84 -2.47 -14.48 -7.80
CA GLU A 84 -3.23 -14.82 -6.59
C GLU A 84 -4.66 -14.29 -6.64
N LEU A 85 -4.84 -13.00 -6.96
CA LEU A 85 -6.15 -12.38 -7.08
C LEU A 85 -7.04 -13.14 -8.08
N ARG A 86 -6.51 -13.51 -9.26
CA ARG A 86 -7.25 -14.32 -10.24
C ARG A 86 -7.59 -15.71 -9.72
N SER A 87 -6.67 -16.35 -8.99
CA SER A 87 -6.94 -17.67 -8.39
C SER A 87 -8.04 -17.63 -7.32
N LEU A 88 -8.22 -16.48 -6.66
CA LEU A 88 -9.30 -16.22 -5.71
C LEU A 88 -10.61 -15.78 -6.40
N GLY A 89 -10.64 -15.73 -7.73
CA GLY A 89 -11.82 -15.34 -8.52
C GLY A 89 -12.04 -13.84 -8.62
N ASN A 90 -11.03 -13.00 -8.32
CA ASN A 90 -11.12 -11.56 -8.53
C ASN A 90 -11.10 -11.25 -10.04
N THR A 91 -12.09 -10.49 -10.50
CA THR A 91 -12.24 -10.05 -11.90
C THR A 91 -12.24 -8.53 -12.02
N ASP A 92 -11.88 -7.81 -10.95
CA ASP A 92 -11.77 -6.36 -11.00
C ASP A 92 -10.56 -6.00 -11.91
N PRO A 93 -10.71 -5.00 -12.81
CA PRO A 93 -9.60 -4.50 -13.62
C PRO A 93 -8.54 -3.85 -12.74
N ILE A 94 -7.28 -3.97 -13.15
CA ILE A 94 -6.10 -3.52 -12.41
C ILE A 94 -5.36 -2.47 -13.24
N GLN A 95 -5.17 -1.29 -12.66
CA GLN A 95 -4.28 -0.26 -13.19
C GLN A 95 -2.95 -0.32 -12.43
N VAL A 96 -1.90 -0.74 -13.13
CA VAL A 96 -0.53 -0.76 -12.63
C VAL A 96 0.14 0.57 -12.96
N TYR A 97 0.55 1.27 -11.91
CA TYR A 97 1.21 2.56 -12.01
C TYR A 97 2.71 2.44 -11.75
N TYR A 98 3.47 3.20 -12.53
CA TYR A 98 4.88 3.48 -12.28
C TYR A 98 5.18 4.95 -12.63
N CYS A 99 6.35 5.43 -12.28
CA CYS A 99 6.78 6.81 -12.38
C CYS A 99 8.09 6.92 -13.16
N LEU A 100 7.97 7.30 -14.43
CA LEU A 100 9.02 7.50 -15.41
C LEU A 100 9.59 6.18 -15.98
N PRO A 101 10.05 6.14 -17.24
CA PRO A 101 10.42 4.89 -17.93
C PRO A 101 11.55 4.09 -17.28
N ALA A 102 12.41 4.74 -16.49
CA ALA A 102 13.53 4.09 -15.82
C ALA A 102 13.11 3.24 -14.61
N GLU A 103 11.92 3.43 -14.05
CA GLU A 103 11.49 2.77 -12.82
C GLU A 103 10.96 1.34 -13.08
N LEU A 104 10.27 1.12 -14.20
CA LEU A 104 9.67 -0.16 -14.56
C LEU A 104 10.21 -0.66 -15.90
N ALA A 105 11.08 -1.67 -15.85
CA ALA A 105 11.78 -2.14 -17.03
C ALA A 105 10.87 -2.93 -18.01
N PRO A 106 11.14 -2.90 -19.33
CA PRO A 106 10.27 -3.50 -20.35
C PRO A 106 9.93 -5.00 -20.16
N PRO A 107 10.81 -5.88 -19.67
CA PRO A 107 10.46 -7.28 -19.39
C PRO A 107 9.29 -7.44 -18.41
N VAL A 108 9.14 -6.50 -17.48
CA VAL A 108 8.02 -6.50 -16.52
C VAL A 108 6.69 -6.29 -17.23
N TRP A 109 6.65 -5.42 -18.24
CA TRP A 109 5.42 -5.12 -18.97
C TRP A 109 4.88 -6.35 -19.69
N THR A 110 5.78 -7.19 -20.21
CA THR A 110 5.40 -8.43 -20.91
C THR A 110 4.69 -9.40 -19.97
N LEU A 111 5.20 -9.57 -18.74
CA LEU A 111 4.58 -10.46 -17.75
C LEU A 111 3.25 -9.90 -17.23
N LEU A 112 3.17 -8.59 -17.00
CA LEU A 112 1.92 -7.95 -16.55
C LEU A 112 0.83 -8.03 -17.63
N ALA A 113 1.19 -7.89 -18.90
CA ALA A 113 0.27 -7.96 -20.03
C ALA A 113 -0.27 -9.37 -20.34
N GLU A 114 0.19 -10.41 -19.63
CA GLU A 114 -0.41 -11.76 -19.71
C GLU A 114 -1.86 -11.76 -19.19
N ASP A 115 -2.21 -10.84 -18.29
CA ASP A 115 -3.57 -10.67 -17.80
C ASP A 115 -4.32 -9.59 -18.63
N PRO A 116 -5.41 -9.94 -19.33
CA PRO A 116 -6.16 -9.00 -20.17
C PRO A 116 -6.92 -7.92 -19.37
N LEU A 117 -6.97 -8.05 -18.04
CA LEU A 117 -7.58 -7.09 -17.13
C LEU A 117 -6.53 -6.19 -16.44
N VAL A 118 -5.30 -6.13 -16.97
CA VAL A 118 -4.23 -5.25 -16.50
C VAL A 118 -3.96 -4.14 -17.51
N GLU A 119 -3.90 -2.92 -17.02
CA GLU A 119 -3.45 -1.73 -17.75
C GLU A 119 -2.19 -1.17 -17.06
N ILE A 120 -1.16 -0.83 -17.83
CA ILE A 120 0.12 -0.33 -17.30
C ILE A 120 0.26 1.15 -17.67
N ILE A 121 0.52 2.01 -16.68
CA ILE A 121 0.44 3.46 -16.83
C ILE A 121 1.71 4.13 -16.26
N ASP A 122 2.42 4.88 -17.11
CA ASP A 122 3.47 5.81 -16.69
C ASP A 122 2.84 7.10 -16.18
N LEU A 123 2.51 7.13 -14.88
CA LEU A 123 1.79 8.24 -14.29
C LEU A 123 2.61 9.53 -14.34
N CYS A 124 3.89 9.44 -14.01
CA CYS A 124 4.73 10.62 -13.91
C CYS A 124 5.03 11.22 -15.29
N SER A 125 5.25 10.42 -16.33
CA SER A 125 5.43 10.96 -17.68
C SER A 125 4.16 11.69 -18.15
N LEU A 126 2.97 11.11 -17.94
CA LEU A 126 1.70 11.76 -18.28
C LEU A 126 1.52 13.10 -17.56
N LEU A 127 1.88 13.17 -16.28
CA LEU A 127 1.73 14.38 -15.47
C LEU A 127 2.83 15.43 -15.73
N VAL A 128 4.02 15.02 -16.18
CA VAL A 128 5.04 15.95 -16.70
C VAL A 128 4.54 16.55 -18.01
N ASP A 129 4.06 15.73 -18.94
CA ASP A 129 3.59 16.19 -20.25
C ASP A 129 2.38 17.12 -20.16
N ALA A 130 1.48 16.87 -19.20
CA ALA A 130 0.33 17.73 -18.91
C ALA A 130 0.69 19.01 -18.12
N GLY A 131 1.96 19.21 -17.74
CA GLY A 131 2.42 20.38 -17.00
C GLY A 131 2.03 20.40 -15.52
N HIS A 132 1.56 19.27 -14.97
CA HIS A 132 1.27 19.15 -13.53
C HIS A 132 2.55 19.18 -12.70
N PHE A 133 3.59 18.47 -13.16
CA PHE A 133 4.92 18.56 -12.58
C PHE A 133 5.78 19.58 -13.32
N GLN A 134 6.51 20.40 -12.57
CA GLN A 134 7.40 21.42 -13.15
C GLN A 134 8.48 20.81 -14.04
N ASN A 135 8.95 19.60 -13.71
CA ASN A 135 9.95 18.86 -14.46
C ASN A 135 10.00 17.39 -13.98
N VAL A 136 10.82 16.58 -14.66
CA VAL A 136 11.07 15.17 -14.35
C VAL A 136 11.61 14.95 -12.93
N GLU A 137 12.37 15.89 -12.37
CA GLU A 137 12.93 15.76 -11.02
C GLU A 137 11.86 15.95 -9.95
N ALA A 138 10.95 16.90 -10.14
CA ALA A 138 9.76 17.06 -9.30
C ALA A 138 8.87 15.80 -9.36
N ALA A 139 8.69 15.21 -10.54
CA ALA A 139 7.94 13.97 -10.70
C ALA A 139 8.63 12.79 -9.99
N ARG A 140 9.96 12.70 -10.04
CA ARG A 140 10.74 11.66 -9.36
C ARG A 140 10.54 11.65 -7.84
N ALA A 141 10.22 12.79 -7.23
CA ALA A 141 9.88 12.85 -5.81
C ALA A 141 8.60 12.08 -5.44
N PHE A 142 7.79 11.67 -6.41
CA PHE A 142 6.63 10.80 -6.21
C PHE A 142 6.92 9.30 -6.33
N GLN A 143 8.14 8.90 -6.67
CA GLN A 143 8.54 7.48 -6.61
C GLN A 143 8.41 6.94 -5.17
N SER A 144 8.44 5.61 -5.04
CA SER A 144 8.21 4.91 -3.76
C SER A 144 6.78 5.13 -3.23
N PHE A 145 6.60 5.31 -1.92
CA PHE A 145 5.30 5.36 -1.23
C PHE A 145 4.32 6.38 -1.81
N TRP A 146 4.83 7.54 -2.24
CA TRP A 146 3.99 8.68 -2.64
C TRP A 146 3.28 8.50 -3.98
N LEU A 147 3.65 7.49 -4.77
CA LEU A 147 2.96 7.19 -6.01
C LEU A 147 1.55 6.65 -5.74
N LYS A 148 1.32 5.95 -4.62
CA LYS A 148 0.03 5.30 -4.32
C LYS A 148 -1.12 6.31 -4.18
N PRO A 149 -1.02 7.39 -3.37
CA PRO A 149 -2.06 8.42 -3.36
C PRO A 149 -2.29 9.08 -4.71
N LEU A 150 -1.22 9.32 -5.49
CA LEU A 150 -1.33 9.93 -6.81
C LEU A 150 -2.02 9.00 -7.80
N ALA A 151 -1.72 7.69 -7.75
CA ALA A 151 -2.38 6.64 -8.51
C ALA A 151 -3.87 6.55 -8.18
N LEU A 152 -4.24 6.63 -6.90
CA LEU A 152 -5.65 6.70 -6.49
C LEU A 152 -6.35 7.89 -7.12
N LEU A 153 -5.76 9.08 -7.01
CA LEU A 153 -6.31 10.31 -7.60
C LEU A 153 -6.47 10.18 -9.12
N PHE A 154 -5.44 9.66 -9.81
CA PHE A 154 -5.39 9.57 -11.26
C PHE A 154 -6.25 8.45 -11.86
N SER A 155 -6.47 7.35 -11.13
CA SER A 155 -7.18 6.18 -11.64
C SER A 155 -8.51 6.50 -12.31
N SER A 156 -8.83 5.75 -13.37
CA SER A 156 -10.08 6.00 -14.10
C SER A 156 -11.32 5.47 -13.39
N PHE A 157 -11.14 4.74 -12.29
CA PHE A 157 -12.22 4.16 -11.49
C PHE A 157 -12.81 5.21 -10.53
N ASP A 158 -14.10 5.12 -10.27
CA ASP A 158 -14.76 5.89 -9.20
C ASP A 158 -14.47 5.27 -7.83
N GLN A 159 -14.44 3.94 -7.78
CA GLN A 159 -14.17 3.15 -6.58
C GLN A 159 -12.82 2.44 -6.72
N VAL A 160 -11.85 2.82 -5.90
CA VAL A 160 -10.46 2.40 -6.04
C VAL A 160 -10.06 1.56 -4.83
N MET A 161 -9.42 0.42 -5.09
CA MET A 161 -8.72 -0.37 -4.09
C MET A 161 -7.22 -0.28 -4.39
N LEU A 162 -6.46 0.42 -3.56
CA LEU A 162 -5.01 0.33 -3.58
C LEU A 162 -4.57 -0.94 -2.88
N LEU A 163 -3.60 -1.63 -3.48
CA LEU A 163 -2.95 -2.82 -2.92
C LEU A 163 -1.44 -2.66 -2.93
N ASP A 164 -0.77 -3.25 -1.95
CA ASP A 164 0.67 -3.41 -1.96
C ASP A 164 1.07 -4.66 -2.74
N ALA A 165 2.18 -4.58 -3.48
CA ALA A 165 2.66 -5.69 -4.30
C ALA A 165 2.98 -6.94 -3.48
N ASP A 166 3.29 -6.76 -2.20
CA ASP A 166 3.66 -7.81 -1.27
C ASP A 166 2.52 -8.32 -0.38
N ASP A 167 1.29 -7.88 -0.62
CA ASP A 167 0.13 -8.47 0.03
C ASP A 167 -0.04 -9.96 -0.31
N ILE A 168 -0.54 -10.71 0.67
CA ILE A 168 -0.91 -12.12 0.55
C ILE A 168 -2.35 -12.27 1.02
N PHE A 169 -3.26 -12.58 0.10
CA PHE A 169 -4.69 -12.70 0.38
C PHE A 169 -5.12 -14.14 0.66
N PHE A 170 -6.02 -14.31 1.63
CA PHE A 170 -6.66 -15.59 1.95
C PHE A 170 -8.13 -15.66 1.54
N GLU A 171 -8.72 -14.50 1.25
CA GLU A 171 -10.05 -14.35 0.68
C GLU A 171 -9.99 -13.38 -0.50
N ASN A 172 -10.95 -13.49 -1.41
CA ASN A 172 -11.07 -12.56 -2.53
C ASN A 172 -11.35 -11.13 -2.00
N PRO A 173 -10.46 -10.14 -2.24
CA PRO A 173 -10.65 -8.80 -1.70
C PRO A 173 -11.83 -8.06 -2.34
N SER A 174 -12.39 -8.51 -3.47
CA SER A 174 -13.63 -7.93 -4.02
C SER A 174 -14.81 -8.00 -3.04
N THR A 175 -14.75 -8.87 -2.03
CA THR A 175 -15.75 -8.91 -0.95
C THR A 175 -15.79 -7.61 -0.13
N LEU A 176 -14.69 -6.85 -0.07
CA LEU A 176 -14.58 -5.61 0.70
C LEU A 176 -15.48 -4.50 0.15
N TRP A 177 -15.79 -4.52 -1.15
CA TRP A 177 -16.76 -3.61 -1.78
C TRP A 177 -18.15 -3.68 -1.14
N ALA A 178 -18.52 -4.84 -0.60
CA ALA A 178 -19.80 -5.06 0.07
C ALA A 178 -19.70 -4.96 1.60
N SER A 179 -18.53 -4.62 2.16
CA SER A 179 -18.36 -4.51 3.60
C SER A 179 -19.22 -3.38 4.19
N PRO A 180 -19.73 -3.51 5.42
CA PRO A 180 -20.50 -2.46 6.07
C PRO A 180 -19.72 -1.14 6.15
N SER A 181 -18.45 -1.18 6.54
CA SER A 181 -17.59 0.02 6.65
C SER A 181 -17.49 0.79 5.32
N TYR A 182 -17.28 0.07 4.21
CA TYR A 182 -17.15 0.67 2.89
C TYR A 182 -18.49 1.18 2.35
N THR A 183 -19.55 0.37 2.43
CA THR A 183 -20.87 0.79 1.93
C THR A 183 -21.44 1.99 2.71
N GLU A 184 -21.13 2.11 4.00
CA GLU A 184 -21.57 3.22 4.85
C GLU A 184 -20.88 4.55 4.48
N THR A 185 -19.57 4.58 4.22
CA THR A 185 -18.81 5.84 4.05
C THR A 185 -18.13 6.03 2.70
N GLY A 186 -17.96 4.97 1.92
CA GLY A 186 -17.15 4.96 0.70
C GLY A 186 -15.68 4.79 1.00
N THR A 187 -15.33 4.40 2.23
CA THR A 187 -13.95 4.17 2.65
C THR A 187 -13.83 2.91 3.47
N LEU A 188 -12.70 2.23 3.33
CA LEU A 188 -12.27 1.22 4.28
C LEU A 188 -10.74 1.30 4.42
N PHE A 189 -10.30 1.60 5.63
CA PHE A 189 -8.90 1.64 6.04
C PHE A 189 -8.60 0.56 7.08
N PHE A 190 -7.34 0.20 7.25
CA PHE A 190 -6.90 -0.76 8.26
C PHE A 190 -5.93 -0.11 9.24
N TYR A 191 -5.92 -0.57 10.49
CA TYR A 191 -5.05 0.02 11.50
C TYR A 191 -3.65 -0.57 11.43
N ASP A 192 -2.62 0.25 11.63
CA ASP A 192 -1.25 -0.22 11.86
C ASP A 192 -1.06 -0.64 13.34
N ARG A 193 0.11 -1.19 13.63
CA ARG A 193 0.59 -1.44 14.99
C ARG A 193 0.55 -0.15 15.79
N VAL A 194 0.08 -0.25 17.02
CA VAL A 194 0.25 0.83 17.99
C VAL A 194 1.72 0.80 18.42
N ILE A 195 2.51 1.75 17.94
CA ILE A 195 3.92 1.91 18.28
C ILE A 195 4.12 3.31 18.88
N ASN A 196 4.45 3.38 20.17
CA ASN A 196 4.59 4.63 20.91
C ASN A 196 5.98 5.25 20.73
N THR A 197 6.26 5.72 19.52
CA THR A 197 7.51 6.44 19.19
C THR A 197 7.20 7.92 19.00
N ALA A 198 8.08 8.80 19.49
CA ALA A 198 8.00 10.25 19.27
C ALA A 198 8.50 10.60 17.85
N ALA A 199 7.76 10.17 16.83
CA ALA A 199 8.07 10.39 15.43
C ALA A 199 6.81 10.82 14.65
N PHE A 200 7.02 11.42 13.49
CA PHE A 200 5.97 11.91 12.60
C PHE A 200 4.98 12.83 13.32
N SER A 201 3.68 12.65 13.10
CA SER A 201 2.59 13.30 13.82
C SER A 201 2.60 13.10 15.35
N ASN A 202 3.28 12.07 15.87
CA ASN A 202 3.45 11.87 17.32
C ASN A 202 4.72 12.54 17.89
N SER A 203 5.50 13.24 17.07
CA SER A 203 6.64 14.06 17.52
C SER A 203 6.19 15.13 18.51
N VAL A 204 7.06 15.50 19.45
CA VAL A 204 6.84 16.63 20.35
C VAL A 204 7.46 17.89 19.74
N VAL A 205 6.69 18.97 19.68
CA VAL A 205 7.10 20.25 19.11
C VAL A 205 6.80 21.40 20.08
N ASN A 206 7.55 22.49 19.96
CA ASN A 206 7.28 23.73 20.68
C ASN A 206 6.10 24.45 20.01
N ALA A 207 5.02 24.69 20.76
CA ALA A 207 3.88 25.48 20.31
C ALA A 207 3.80 26.78 21.11
N THR A 208 3.58 27.91 20.42
CA THR A 208 3.41 29.22 21.06
C THR A 208 1.93 29.52 21.22
N LEU A 209 1.49 29.72 22.46
CA LEU A 209 0.13 30.14 22.79
C LEU A 209 -0.09 31.62 22.44
N GLU A 210 -1.35 32.06 22.39
CA GLU A 210 -1.71 33.45 22.08
C GLU A 210 -1.07 34.49 23.01
N ASN A 211 -0.81 34.12 24.26
CA ASN A 211 -0.14 34.97 25.25
C ASN A 211 1.40 34.97 25.13
N GLY A 212 1.96 34.33 24.11
CA GLY A 212 3.41 34.23 23.87
C GLY A 212 4.11 33.09 24.63
N THR A 213 3.41 32.37 25.51
CA THR A 213 3.98 31.24 26.25
C THR A 213 4.27 30.07 25.31
N VAL A 214 5.46 29.48 25.43
CA VAL A 214 5.84 28.27 24.69
C VAL A 214 5.50 27.04 25.53
N ILE A 215 4.77 26.09 24.95
CA ILE A 215 4.45 24.79 25.55
C ILE A 215 4.95 23.64 24.66
N GLN A 216 5.13 22.47 25.24
CA GLN A 216 5.30 21.24 24.48
C GLN A 216 3.93 20.75 23.99
N SER A 217 3.81 20.46 22.70
CA SER A 217 2.60 19.98 22.05
C SER A 217 2.94 18.81 21.12
N ARG A 218 1.96 17.98 20.75
CA ARG A 218 2.19 16.95 19.74
C ARG A 218 2.07 17.55 18.35
N TYR A 219 2.91 17.13 17.41
CA TYR A 219 2.91 17.70 16.08
C TYR A 219 1.53 17.62 15.41
N ILE A 220 0.79 16.52 15.59
CA ILE A 220 -0.56 16.39 15.03
C ILE A 220 -1.51 17.51 15.43
N THR A 221 -1.42 18.04 16.65
CA THR A 221 -2.33 19.11 17.12
C THR A 221 -1.96 20.45 16.50
N GLU A 222 -0.68 20.71 16.24
CA GLU A 222 -0.23 21.94 15.56
C GLU A 222 -0.42 21.85 14.05
N PHE A 223 -0.22 20.66 13.48
CA PHE A 223 -0.44 20.36 12.07
C PHE A 223 -1.88 20.69 11.64
N ILE A 224 -2.89 20.20 12.36
CA ILE A 224 -4.29 20.46 12.01
C ILE A 224 -4.70 21.93 12.19
N LYS A 225 -4.08 22.67 13.13
CA LYS A 225 -4.37 24.09 13.35
C LYS A 225 -3.83 24.95 12.22
N THR A 226 -2.67 24.57 11.68
CA THR A 226 -1.94 25.32 10.66
C THR A 226 -2.24 24.86 9.24
N PHE A 227 -2.95 23.74 9.08
CA PHE A 227 -3.36 23.24 7.78
C PHE A 227 -4.22 24.27 7.03
N PRO A 228 -3.95 24.58 5.75
CA PRO A 228 -4.56 25.69 5.04
C PRO A 228 -5.97 25.36 4.51
N LEU A 229 -6.89 25.04 5.43
CA LEU A 229 -8.28 24.62 5.15
C LEU A 229 -9.06 25.59 4.26
N SER A 230 -8.81 26.90 4.38
CA SER A 230 -9.47 27.93 3.57
C SER A 230 -9.22 27.75 2.06
N ARG A 231 -8.07 27.18 1.65
CA ARG A 231 -7.76 26.87 0.24
C ARG A 231 -8.70 25.82 -0.35
N PHE A 232 -9.36 25.04 0.50
CA PHE A 232 -10.25 23.94 0.12
C PHE A 232 -11.74 24.26 0.39
N GLY A 233 -12.07 25.53 0.63
CA GLY A 233 -13.43 25.96 0.95
C GLY A 233 -13.93 25.48 2.32
N ARG A 234 -13.00 25.19 3.24
CA ARG A 234 -13.30 24.74 4.60
C ARG A 234 -13.11 25.90 5.60
N PRO A 235 -13.78 25.88 6.77
CA PRO A 235 -13.52 26.83 7.84
C PRO A 235 -12.03 26.85 8.22
N PRO A 236 -11.44 28.02 8.55
CA PRO A 236 -10.00 28.13 8.82
C PRO A 236 -9.56 27.38 10.08
N VAL A 237 -10.48 27.08 10.98
CA VAL A 237 -10.22 26.30 12.19
C VAL A 237 -10.84 24.91 12.01
N HIS A 238 -10.00 23.87 12.09
CA HIS A 238 -10.48 22.49 12.09
C HIS A 238 -11.23 22.19 13.39
N THR A 239 -12.38 21.52 13.28
CA THR A 239 -13.06 20.90 14.42
C THR A 239 -12.87 19.40 14.32
N PRO A 240 -11.99 18.79 15.15
CA PRO A 240 -11.74 17.36 15.13
C PRO A 240 -13.00 16.51 15.24
N SER A 241 -13.12 15.48 14.41
CA SER A 241 -14.20 14.51 14.52
C SER A 241 -14.06 13.68 15.80
N ALA A 242 -15.18 13.11 16.28
CA ALA A 242 -15.15 12.21 17.43
C ALA A 242 -14.27 10.98 17.19
N HIS A 243 -14.22 10.49 15.94
CA HIS A 243 -13.35 9.39 15.55
C HIS A 243 -11.87 9.78 15.68
N PHE A 244 -11.49 10.94 15.14
CA PHE A 244 -10.11 11.43 15.21
C PHE A 244 -9.68 11.70 16.65
N LEU A 245 -10.53 12.31 17.48
CA LEU A 245 -10.24 12.51 18.91
C LEU A 245 -10.02 11.18 19.66
N ALA A 246 -10.66 10.10 19.23
CA ALA A 246 -10.53 8.76 19.81
C ALA A 246 -9.31 7.97 19.28
N SER A 247 -8.69 8.42 18.18
CA SER A 247 -7.55 7.76 17.53
C SER A 247 -6.37 7.55 18.50
N MET A 248 -5.53 6.54 18.22
CA MET A 248 -4.32 6.32 19.02
C MET A 248 -3.29 7.41 18.76
N LEU A 249 -3.22 7.91 17.52
CA LEU A 249 -2.39 9.05 17.14
C LEU A 249 -2.73 10.32 17.93
N TRP A 250 -4.00 10.74 17.95
CA TRP A 250 -4.42 11.95 18.67
C TRP A 250 -4.12 11.85 20.17
N ARG A 251 -4.37 10.68 20.76
CA ARG A 251 -4.08 10.39 22.17
C ARG A 251 -2.60 10.16 22.45
N GLY A 252 -1.77 10.13 21.42
CA GLY A 252 -0.31 9.97 21.46
C GLY A 252 0.13 8.63 22.02
N HIS A 253 -0.62 7.60 21.67
CA HIS A 253 -0.25 6.21 21.90
C HIS A 253 0.49 5.63 20.69
N SER A 254 0.41 6.26 19.51
CA SER A 254 1.12 5.78 18.34
C SER A 254 1.60 6.87 17.39
N ALA A 255 2.69 6.60 16.67
CA ALA A 255 3.11 7.33 15.48
C ALA A 255 2.43 6.86 14.18
N HIS A 256 1.75 5.71 14.19
CA HIS A 256 1.12 5.10 13.03
C HIS A 256 -0.33 4.77 13.33
N GLU A 257 -1.25 5.39 12.59
CA GLU A 257 -2.68 5.08 12.71
C GLU A 257 -3.07 4.05 11.65
N GLN A 258 -2.66 4.27 10.40
CA GLN A 258 -3.11 3.51 9.25
C GLN A 258 -2.05 2.55 8.71
N ASP A 259 -2.48 1.31 8.47
CA ASP A 259 -1.84 0.39 7.53
C ASP A 259 -2.41 0.66 6.12
N SER A 260 -1.53 1.02 5.18
CA SER A 260 -1.91 1.37 3.80
C SER A 260 -1.67 0.25 2.79
N SER A 261 -1.46 -0.99 3.27
CA SER A 261 -1.34 -2.16 2.38
C SER A 261 -2.61 -2.34 1.54
N VAL A 262 -3.78 -2.16 2.17
CA VAL A 262 -5.08 -2.16 1.48
C VAL A 262 -5.83 -0.87 1.81
N VAL A 263 -6.20 -0.10 0.80
CA VAL A 263 -6.96 1.16 0.95
C VAL A 263 -8.12 1.19 -0.03
N LEU A 264 -9.36 1.34 0.46
CA LEU A 264 -10.52 1.51 -0.40
C LEU A 264 -11.06 2.93 -0.30
N VAL A 265 -11.27 3.57 -1.45
CA VAL A 265 -11.86 4.90 -1.56
C VAL A 265 -12.82 4.99 -2.74
N ASP A 266 -14.02 5.47 -2.46
CA ASP A 266 -14.97 5.97 -3.44
C ASP A 266 -14.72 7.47 -3.65
N LYS A 267 -14.10 7.81 -4.78
CA LYS A 267 -13.73 9.18 -5.13
C LYS A 267 -14.94 10.09 -5.31
N VAL A 268 -16.04 9.56 -5.85
CA VAL A 268 -17.27 10.33 -6.06
C VAL A 268 -17.86 10.75 -4.73
N ARG A 269 -17.87 9.84 -3.74
CA ARG A 269 -18.35 10.13 -2.38
C ARG A 269 -17.39 11.02 -1.58
N ALA A 270 -16.08 10.82 -1.75
CA ALA A 270 -15.06 11.69 -1.17
C ALA A 270 -15.24 13.14 -1.64
N GLY A 271 -15.49 13.30 -2.94
CA GLY A 271 -15.72 14.60 -3.56
C GLY A 271 -14.43 15.41 -3.78
N PRO A 272 -14.50 16.51 -4.53
CA PRO A 272 -13.33 17.25 -4.98
C PRO A 272 -12.51 17.85 -3.82
N THR A 273 -13.15 18.24 -2.72
CA THR A 273 -12.46 18.78 -1.53
C THR A 273 -11.49 17.77 -0.93
N VAL A 274 -11.95 16.55 -0.63
CA VAL A 274 -11.10 15.50 -0.04
C VAL A 274 -9.95 15.14 -0.99
N LEU A 275 -10.24 14.99 -2.29
CA LEU A 275 -9.22 14.62 -3.28
C LEU A 275 -8.15 15.70 -3.45
N LYS A 276 -8.53 16.99 -3.40
CA LYS A 276 -7.58 18.11 -3.39
C LYS A 276 -6.76 18.20 -2.10
N VAL A 277 -7.39 17.90 -0.95
CA VAL A 277 -6.67 17.80 0.33
C VAL A 277 -5.65 16.67 0.30
N LEU A 278 -6.02 15.48 -0.21
CA LEU A 278 -5.09 14.35 -0.38
C LEU A 278 -3.90 14.75 -1.25
N HIS A 279 -4.16 15.43 -2.38
CA HIS A 279 -3.10 15.94 -3.25
C HIS A 279 -2.17 16.93 -2.55
N HIS A 280 -2.72 17.86 -1.75
CA HIS A 280 -1.92 18.81 -0.97
C HIS A 280 -1.08 18.13 0.12
N LEU A 281 -1.62 17.10 0.78
CA LEU A 281 -0.87 16.33 1.76
C LEU A 281 0.39 15.71 1.15
N ILE A 282 0.26 15.15 -0.06
CA ILE A 282 1.36 14.45 -0.75
C ILE A 282 2.24 15.37 -1.60
N SER A 283 1.81 16.60 -1.91
CA SER A 283 2.59 17.52 -2.77
C SER A 283 3.28 18.62 -1.97
N ASP A 284 2.69 19.02 -0.85
CA ASP A 284 3.16 20.13 -0.03
C ASP A 284 3.45 19.68 1.41
N SER A 285 2.46 19.12 2.10
CA SER A 285 2.57 18.87 3.55
C SER A 285 3.61 17.81 3.91
N ARG A 286 3.88 16.85 3.01
CA ARG A 286 4.91 15.82 3.23
C ARG A 286 6.32 16.37 3.39
N PHE A 287 6.57 17.60 2.95
CA PHE A 287 7.88 18.25 3.02
C PHE A 287 8.05 19.11 4.28
N LEU A 288 7.03 19.18 5.15
CA LEU A 288 7.14 19.83 6.45
C LEU A 288 8.04 19.01 7.39
N ASP A 289 8.67 19.70 8.32
CA ASP A 289 9.51 19.11 9.38
C ASP A 289 8.89 19.42 10.76
N PRO A 290 8.57 18.40 11.58
CA PRO A 290 8.64 16.97 11.26
C PRO A 290 7.61 16.56 10.18
N PRO A 291 7.86 15.49 9.41
CA PRO A 291 6.87 14.98 8.47
C PRO A 291 5.64 14.46 9.22
N PHE A 292 4.44 14.58 8.64
CA PHE A 292 3.21 14.11 9.31
C PHE A 292 3.07 12.57 9.29
N SER A 293 3.76 11.87 8.39
CA SER A 293 3.57 10.42 8.17
C SER A 293 4.85 9.72 7.79
N TRP A 294 4.94 8.42 8.10
CA TRP A 294 5.87 7.51 7.44
C TRP A 294 5.31 7.19 6.04
N GLY A 295 5.83 7.88 5.03
CA GLY A 295 5.35 7.73 3.66
C GLY A 295 3.90 8.18 3.52
N ASP A 296 3.12 7.44 2.74
CA ASP A 296 1.76 7.80 2.34
C ASP A 296 0.69 7.51 3.39
N LYS A 297 0.99 6.64 4.37
CA LYS A 297 0.00 5.94 5.22
C LYS A 297 -1.07 6.82 5.84
N GLU A 298 -0.68 7.93 6.47
CA GLU A 298 -1.64 8.79 7.17
C GLU A 298 -2.41 9.73 6.24
N SER A 299 -1.97 9.85 4.97
CA SER A 299 -2.52 10.84 4.01
C SER A 299 -3.97 10.56 3.67
N PHE A 300 -4.36 9.28 3.58
CA PHE A 300 -5.69 8.89 3.13
C PHE A 300 -6.76 9.32 4.13
N TRP A 301 -6.69 8.86 5.39
CA TRP A 301 -7.70 9.22 6.39
C TRP A 301 -7.63 10.69 6.81
N LEU A 302 -6.44 11.30 6.86
CA LEU A 302 -6.30 12.74 7.13
C LEU A 302 -6.99 13.58 6.07
N ALA A 303 -6.98 13.15 4.81
CA ALA A 303 -7.69 13.87 3.75
C ALA A 303 -9.20 13.91 3.99
N PHE A 304 -9.79 12.82 4.49
CA PHE A 304 -11.21 12.78 4.87
C PHE A 304 -11.50 13.63 6.11
N GLU A 305 -10.66 13.51 7.15
CA GLU A 305 -10.78 14.31 8.37
C GLU A 305 -10.76 15.82 8.06
N LEU A 306 -9.74 16.29 7.34
CA LEU A 306 -9.56 17.70 6.98
C LEU A 306 -10.58 18.17 5.95
N GLY A 307 -10.98 17.29 5.02
CA GLY A 307 -12.06 17.52 4.07
C GLY A 307 -13.46 17.55 4.72
N GLY A 308 -13.58 17.11 5.98
CA GLY A 308 -14.83 17.02 6.73
C GLY A 308 -15.82 16.01 6.14
N LYS A 309 -15.30 14.86 5.75
CA LYS A 309 -16.08 13.70 5.33
C LYS A 309 -15.87 12.56 6.30
N ASP A 310 -16.93 11.80 6.56
CA ASP A 310 -16.82 10.60 7.37
C ASP A 310 -15.94 9.55 6.68
N TYR A 311 -15.19 8.81 7.48
CA TYR A 311 -14.38 7.67 7.05
C TYR A 311 -14.54 6.51 8.04
N ARG A 312 -14.13 5.30 7.61
CA ARG A 312 -14.16 4.09 8.43
C ARG A 312 -12.85 3.32 8.34
N PHE A 313 -12.34 3.00 9.51
CA PHE A 313 -11.38 1.93 9.68
C PHE A 313 -12.09 0.59 9.92
N SER A 314 -11.37 -0.49 9.69
CA SER A 314 -11.75 -1.83 10.15
C SER A 314 -12.07 -1.78 11.65
N PRO A 315 -13.11 -2.50 12.11
CA PRO A 315 -13.45 -2.58 13.53
C PRO A 315 -12.36 -3.28 14.39
N TRP A 316 -11.38 -3.91 13.74
CA TRP A 316 -10.36 -4.75 14.36
C TRP A 316 -8.99 -4.08 14.33
N ALA A 317 -8.19 -4.32 15.36
CA ALA A 317 -6.77 -3.96 15.34
C ALA A 317 -6.02 -4.80 14.30
N CYS A 318 -4.80 -4.36 13.94
CA CYS A 318 -3.89 -5.26 13.25
C CYS A 318 -3.60 -6.50 14.11
N SER A 319 -3.36 -7.60 13.43
CA SER A 319 -2.67 -8.77 13.97
C SER A 319 -1.26 -8.86 13.38
N VAL A 320 -0.48 -9.82 13.84
CA VAL A 320 0.78 -10.19 13.20
C VAL A 320 0.88 -11.71 13.11
N VAL A 321 1.67 -12.19 12.16
CA VAL A 321 2.03 -13.61 12.09
C VAL A 321 3.34 -13.89 12.82
N SER A 322 3.62 -15.16 13.11
CA SER A 322 4.84 -15.57 13.81
C SER A 322 6.09 -15.48 12.93
N ARG A 323 7.20 -14.92 13.44
CA ARG A 323 8.55 -15.21 12.93
C ARG A 323 9.01 -16.60 13.41
N PRO A 324 10.08 -17.17 12.81
CA PRO A 324 10.75 -18.32 13.39
C PRO A 324 11.13 -18.04 14.86
N PHE A 325 10.82 -18.98 15.75
CA PHE A 325 11.18 -18.96 17.17
C PHE A 325 10.44 -17.96 18.08
N ASP A 326 9.51 -17.12 17.58
CA ASP A 326 8.72 -16.20 18.43
C ASP A 326 8.13 -16.92 19.65
N ARG A 327 7.50 -18.08 19.41
CA ARG A 327 6.85 -18.89 20.46
C ARG A 327 7.83 -19.52 21.47
N LEU A 328 9.12 -19.59 21.16
CA LEU A 328 10.14 -20.03 22.11
C LEU A 328 10.56 -18.88 23.03
N VAL A 329 10.48 -17.63 22.56
CA VAL A 329 10.77 -16.43 23.34
C VAL A 329 9.59 -16.09 24.24
N ASP A 330 8.39 -16.01 23.67
CA ASP A 330 7.14 -15.80 24.39
C ASP A 330 6.00 -16.54 23.67
N PRO A 331 5.34 -17.54 24.29
CA PRO A 331 4.29 -18.32 23.65
C PRO A 331 3.03 -17.50 23.29
N ASN A 332 2.85 -16.31 23.87
CA ASN A 332 1.67 -15.45 23.73
C ASN A 332 1.94 -14.13 22.99
N SER A 333 3.14 -13.97 22.43
CA SER A 333 3.54 -12.77 21.68
C SER A 333 4.10 -13.17 20.33
N LEU A 334 3.69 -12.45 19.28
CA LEU A 334 4.15 -12.65 17.91
C LEU A 334 4.73 -11.35 17.37
N CYS A 335 5.74 -11.43 16.50
CA CYS A 335 6.53 -10.27 16.06
C CYS A 335 6.68 -10.15 14.54
N GLY A 336 6.07 -11.03 13.75
CA GLY A 336 6.27 -11.06 12.31
C GLY A 336 5.44 -10.02 11.54
N SER A 337 5.26 -10.33 10.26
CA SER A 337 4.51 -9.52 9.30
C SER A 337 3.12 -9.15 9.79
N LEU A 338 2.69 -7.94 9.43
CA LEU A 338 1.38 -7.40 9.80
C LEU A 338 0.29 -8.17 9.06
N ALA A 339 -0.81 -8.46 9.76
CA ALA A 339 -1.94 -9.18 9.21
C ALA A 339 -3.26 -8.50 9.59
N GLN A 340 -4.27 -8.63 8.74
CA GLN A 340 -5.58 -8.03 8.97
C GLN A 340 -6.69 -9.08 8.87
N TYR A 341 -7.68 -8.97 9.75
CA TYR A 341 -8.92 -9.74 9.65
C TYR A 341 -9.95 -9.00 8.81
N ALA A 342 -10.87 -9.76 8.21
CA ALA A 342 -11.99 -9.20 7.47
C ALA A 342 -12.78 -8.22 8.37
N PRO A 343 -13.22 -7.06 7.83
CA PRO A 343 -13.86 -5.98 8.60
C PRO A 343 -15.34 -6.28 8.91
N LEU A 344 -15.62 -7.51 9.36
CA LEU A 344 -16.95 -8.00 9.68
C LEU A 344 -17.08 -8.19 11.19
N GLU A 345 -18.16 -7.65 11.78
CA GLU A 345 -18.51 -7.83 13.19
C GLU A 345 -19.25 -9.16 13.44
N THR A 346 -18.73 -10.25 12.87
CA THR A 346 -19.25 -11.62 13.05
C THR A 346 -18.44 -12.37 14.09
N SER A 347 -19.00 -13.42 14.70
CA SER A 347 -18.25 -14.31 15.60
C SER A 347 -17.11 -15.04 14.87
N ASN A 348 -17.30 -15.39 13.59
CA ASN A 348 -16.26 -15.97 12.77
C ASN A 348 -15.18 -14.92 12.45
N ALA A 349 -13.92 -15.25 12.76
CA ALA A 349 -12.77 -14.41 12.52
C ALA A 349 -12.03 -14.92 11.29
N THR A 350 -12.27 -14.32 10.12
CA THR A 350 -11.54 -14.67 8.92
C THR A 350 -10.32 -13.78 8.73
N LEU A 351 -9.15 -14.40 8.61
CA LEU A 351 -7.93 -13.70 8.22
C LEU A 351 -8.06 -13.27 6.75
N LEU A 352 -7.88 -11.99 6.47
CA LEU A 352 -8.07 -11.41 5.13
C LEU A 352 -6.77 -11.38 4.34
N TYR A 353 -5.75 -10.71 4.89
CA TYR A 353 -4.44 -10.60 4.25
C TYR A 353 -3.28 -10.46 5.24
N ILE A 354 -2.06 -10.67 4.74
CA ILE A 354 -0.78 -10.34 5.39
C ILE A 354 0.00 -9.39 4.48
N ASN A 355 0.56 -8.32 5.05
CA ASN A 355 1.61 -7.54 4.40
C ASN A 355 2.90 -8.39 4.36
N GLY A 356 3.15 -9.01 3.22
CA GLY A 356 3.95 -10.23 3.12
C GLY A 356 5.42 -10.03 2.78
N GLN A 357 5.98 -8.82 2.83
CA GLN A 357 7.33 -8.55 2.34
C GLN A 357 8.37 -9.56 2.86
N GLU A 358 8.41 -9.79 4.17
CA GLU A 358 9.36 -10.72 4.80
C GLU A 358 9.14 -12.20 4.42
N ILE A 359 7.95 -12.55 3.94
CA ILE A 359 7.52 -13.92 3.63
C ILE A 359 7.83 -14.29 2.18
N ILE A 360 7.67 -13.35 1.24
CA ILE A 360 7.74 -13.64 -0.20
C ILE A 360 8.87 -12.93 -0.95
N GLN A 361 9.63 -12.05 -0.30
CA GLN A 361 10.70 -11.28 -0.94
C GLN A 361 11.68 -12.20 -1.71
N PRO A 362 11.77 -12.12 -3.05
CA PRO A 362 12.67 -12.97 -3.83
C PRO A 362 14.16 -12.60 -3.69
N PHE A 363 14.49 -11.35 -3.35
CA PHE A 363 15.87 -10.87 -3.29
C PHE A 363 16.34 -10.66 -1.85
N ASP A 364 17.57 -11.07 -1.51
CA ASP A 364 18.12 -10.79 -0.17
C ASP A 364 18.41 -9.28 -0.03
N SER A 365 17.76 -8.63 0.93
CA SER A 365 17.95 -7.22 1.26
C SER A 365 19.33 -6.92 1.87
N ARG A 366 20.07 -7.95 2.31
CA ARG A 366 21.34 -7.80 3.05
C ARG A 366 22.60 -7.89 2.19
N GLY A 367 22.49 -8.03 0.86
CA GLY A 367 23.64 -7.96 -0.04
C GLY A 367 24.63 -9.13 0.06
N TYR A 368 24.29 -10.20 0.78
CA TYR A 368 24.93 -11.50 0.58
C TYR A 368 24.58 -11.96 -0.84
N GLY A 369 25.56 -12.51 -1.57
CA GLY A 369 25.43 -12.79 -3.01
C GLY A 369 24.11 -13.48 -3.39
N ARG A 370 23.60 -13.21 -4.60
CA ARG A 370 22.28 -13.72 -5.05
C ARG A 370 22.21 -15.25 -4.87
N PRO A 371 21.39 -15.77 -3.94
CA PRO A 371 21.23 -17.21 -3.76
C PRO A 371 20.65 -17.83 -5.04
N SER A 372 20.84 -19.14 -5.23
CA SER A 372 20.14 -19.84 -6.30
C SER A 372 18.62 -19.79 -6.05
N TRP A 373 17.81 -19.81 -7.12
CA TRP A 373 16.35 -19.80 -6.98
C TRP A 373 15.81 -20.97 -6.12
N PRO A 374 16.33 -22.22 -6.26
CA PRO A 374 15.96 -23.32 -5.35
C PRO A 374 16.31 -23.07 -3.88
N ASP A 375 17.47 -22.50 -3.60
CA ASP A 375 17.89 -22.22 -2.21
C ASP A 375 17.03 -21.12 -1.59
N ARG A 376 16.71 -20.07 -2.36
CA ARG A 376 15.82 -18.99 -1.91
C ARG A 376 14.43 -19.52 -1.63
N LEU A 377 13.87 -20.33 -2.54
CA LEU A 377 12.57 -20.98 -2.35
C LEU A 377 12.56 -21.81 -1.06
N THR A 378 13.58 -22.64 -0.84
CA THR A 378 13.70 -23.47 0.37
C THR A 378 13.77 -22.62 1.63
N THR A 379 14.50 -21.50 1.59
CA THR A 379 14.61 -20.56 2.72
C THR A 379 13.26 -19.97 3.09
N LEU A 380 12.51 -19.44 2.10
CA LEU A 380 11.20 -18.83 2.33
C LEU A 380 10.17 -19.86 2.84
N LEU A 381 10.13 -21.05 2.24
CA LEU A 381 9.22 -22.12 2.65
C LEU A 381 9.50 -22.62 4.07
N THR A 382 10.77 -22.62 4.49
CA THR A 382 11.17 -23.02 5.85
C THR A 382 10.79 -21.97 6.89
N ALA A 383 10.82 -20.70 6.51
CA ALA A 383 10.51 -19.56 7.37
C ALA A 383 9.00 -19.22 7.42
N MET A 384 8.14 -19.99 6.74
CA MET A 384 6.70 -19.73 6.70
C MET A 384 6.08 -19.57 8.11
N PRO A 385 5.23 -18.55 8.32
CA PRO A 385 4.56 -18.37 9.60
C PRO A 385 3.63 -19.54 9.90
N ARG A 386 3.55 -19.91 11.18
CA ARG A 386 2.69 -21.01 11.66
C ARG A 386 1.58 -20.55 12.58
N HIS A 387 1.68 -19.33 13.10
CA HIS A 387 0.69 -18.76 13.99
C HIS A 387 0.35 -17.34 13.59
N VAL A 388 -0.81 -16.88 14.05
CA VAL A 388 -1.31 -15.51 13.88
C VAL A 388 -1.89 -15.03 15.19
N THR A 389 -1.79 -13.73 15.45
CA THR A 389 -2.45 -13.12 16.60
C THR A 389 -3.97 -13.21 16.40
N PRO A 390 -4.73 -13.71 17.40
CA PRO A 390 -6.19 -13.72 17.37
C PRO A 390 -6.77 -12.33 17.05
N ARG A 391 -7.93 -12.31 16.39
CA ARG A 391 -8.64 -11.07 16.11
C ARG A 391 -9.01 -10.35 17.40
N HIS A 392 -8.68 -9.07 17.50
CA HIS A 392 -8.91 -8.28 18.71
C HIS A 392 -9.24 -6.82 18.41
N ARG A 393 -9.72 -6.11 19.43
CA ARG A 393 -10.01 -4.66 19.34
C ARG A 393 -8.76 -3.85 19.65
N ARG A 394 -8.67 -2.68 19.03
CA ARG A 394 -7.51 -1.78 19.16
C ARG A 394 -7.42 -1.18 20.55
N GLY A 395 -6.22 -1.14 21.10
CA GLY A 395 -5.92 -0.68 22.45
C GLY A 395 -4.49 -0.15 22.55
N PRO A 396 -4.14 0.58 23.62
CA PRO A 396 -2.77 1.05 23.83
C PRO A 396 -1.79 -0.13 23.98
N VAL A 397 -0.51 0.15 23.74
CA VAL A 397 0.58 -0.83 23.92
C VAL A 397 0.73 -1.28 25.36
N VAL A 398 1.22 -2.51 25.54
CA VAL A 398 1.74 -2.98 26.82
C VAL A 398 3.06 -2.27 27.11
N VAL A 399 3.21 -1.73 28.31
CA VAL A 399 4.40 -0.95 28.73
C VAL A 399 5.60 -1.87 28.96
N ASP A 400 5.39 -3.01 29.61
CA ASP A 400 6.43 -4.02 29.80
C ASP A 400 6.52 -4.93 28.58
N ARG A 401 7.63 -4.85 27.86
CA ARG A 401 7.89 -5.63 26.65
C ARG A 401 9.03 -6.64 26.85
N GLY A 402 9.69 -6.67 28.02
CA GLY A 402 10.91 -7.44 28.21
C GLY A 402 11.95 -7.19 27.11
N SER A 403 12.36 -8.25 26.42
CA SER A 403 13.30 -8.19 25.27
C SER A 403 12.62 -8.09 23.91
N LEU A 404 11.29 -7.99 23.85
CA LEU A 404 10.52 -7.95 22.60
C LEU A 404 10.58 -6.57 21.96
N ASP A 405 10.88 -6.53 20.66
CA ASP A 405 10.95 -5.29 19.88
C ASP A 405 9.56 -4.68 19.61
N GLU A 406 9.51 -3.47 19.05
CA GLU A 406 8.27 -2.71 18.82
C GLU A 406 7.32 -3.34 17.79
N SER A 407 7.80 -4.23 16.92
CA SER A 407 6.98 -4.97 15.97
C SER A 407 6.12 -6.06 16.63
N CYS A 408 6.46 -6.46 17.86
CA CYS A 408 5.76 -7.49 18.60
C CYS A 408 4.40 -7.03 19.15
N LEU A 409 3.38 -7.88 18.97
CA LEU A 409 2.11 -7.78 19.68
C LEU A 409 2.18 -8.58 20.97
N VAL A 410 2.54 -7.88 22.05
CA VAL A 410 2.81 -8.48 23.36
C VAL A 410 1.53 -8.95 24.04
N ALA A 411 1.52 -10.20 24.53
CA ALA A 411 0.44 -10.81 25.27
C ALA A 411 -0.92 -10.77 24.55
N LYS A 412 -0.91 -10.91 23.22
CA LYS A 412 -2.13 -10.96 22.39
C LYS A 412 -2.54 -12.39 22.00
N GLY A 413 -1.76 -13.39 22.37
CA GLY A 413 -2.00 -14.79 22.05
C GLY A 413 -1.48 -15.17 20.66
N ALA A 414 -1.48 -16.49 20.41
CA ALA A 414 -1.03 -17.08 19.16
C ALA A 414 -1.95 -18.25 18.79
N GLU A 415 -2.74 -18.08 17.73
CA GLU A 415 -3.58 -19.13 17.16
C GLU A 415 -2.89 -19.79 15.97
N GLN A 416 -3.21 -21.06 15.72
CA GLN A 416 -2.66 -21.80 14.59
C GLN A 416 -3.12 -21.14 13.28
N LEU A 417 -2.18 -20.90 12.38
CA LEU A 417 -2.48 -20.38 11.04
C LEU A 417 -2.86 -21.56 10.13
N HIS A 418 -4.07 -21.52 9.57
CA HIS A 418 -4.65 -22.59 8.75
C HIS A 418 -4.64 -22.27 7.24
N HIS A 419 -3.56 -21.64 6.74
CA HIS A 419 -3.42 -21.19 5.34
C HIS A 419 -2.09 -21.60 4.68
N ASP A 420 -1.51 -22.73 5.11
CA ASP A 420 -0.22 -23.22 4.62
C ASP A 420 -0.17 -23.38 3.08
N ALA A 421 -1.27 -23.82 2.46
CA ALA A 421 -1.33 -24.04 1.02
C ALA A 421 -1.25 -22.73 0.24
N GLN A 422 -2.05 -21.72 0.63
CA GLN A 422 -2.07 -20.40 0.02
C GLN A 422 -0.72 -19.69 0.18
N LEU A 423 -0.15 -19.69 1.39
CA LEU A 423 1.17 -19.11 1.65
C LEU A 423 2.27 -19.75 0.79
N ARG A 424 2.31 -21.09 0.74
CA ARG A 424 3.25 -21.83 -0.10
C ARG A 424 3.09 -21.45 -1.57
N GLN A 425 1.86 -21.37 -2.05
CA GLN A 425 1.58 -21.05 -3.46
C GLN A 425 2.02 -19.62 -3.80
N ARG A 426 1.76 -18.65 -2.93
CA ARG A 426 2.20 -17.26 -3.08
C ARG A 426 3.74 -17.16 -3.14
N ILE A 427 4.46 -17.88 -2.28
CA ILE A 427 5.94 -17.95 -2.31
C ILE A 427 6.41 -18.52 -3.66
N VAL A 428 5.84 -19.64 -4.10
CA VAL A 428 6.22 -20.29 -5.36
C VAL A 428 6.01 -19.36 -6.55
N TRP A 429 4.81 -18.76 -6.69
CA TRP A 429 4.54 -17.83 -7.79
C TRP A 429 5.47 -16.62 -7.80
N THR A 430 5.86 -16.12 -6.63
CA THR A 430 6.79 -14.98 -6.53
C THR A 430 8.19 -15.36 -6.99
N ILE A 431 8.69 -16.53 -6.62
CA ILE A 431 9.98 -17.04 -7.09
C ILE A 431 9.95 -17.33 -8.60
N GLU A 432 8.86 -17.93 -9.11
CA GLU A 432 8.69 -18.17 -10.55
C GLU A 432 8.69 -16.86 -11.35
N ALA A 433 7.97 -15.84 -10.87
CA ALA A 433 7.96 -14.52 -11.51
C ALA A 433 9.34 -13.86 -11.48
N ALA A 434 10.05 -13.94 -10.34
CA ALA A 434 11.40 -13.40 -10.21
C ALA A 434 12.41 -14.12 -11.14
N GLN A 435 12.30 -15.44 -11.26
CA GLN A 435 13.12 -16.23 -12.18
C GLN A 435 12.83 -15.88 -13.65
N ALA A 436 11.56 -15.72 -14.03
CA ALA A 436 11.18 -15.32 -15.38
C ALA A 436 11.75 -13.94 -15.73
N LEU A 437 11.67 -12.98 -14.80
CA LEU A 437 12.27 -11.65 -14.96
C LEU A 437 13.80 -11.73 -15.09
N ASP A 438 14.49 -12.48 -14.23
CA ASP A 438 15.95 -12.63 -14.29
C ASP A 438 16.42 -13.25 -15.63
N ILE A 439 15.69 -14.22 -16.17
CA ILE A 439 15.95 -14.78 -17.50
C ILE A 439 15.75 -13.71 -18.59
N ALA A 440 14.65 -12.96 -18.53
CA ALA A 440 14.34 -11.93 -19.52
C ALA A 440 15.38 -10.79 -19.49
N PHE A 441 15.83 -10.38 -18.31
CA PHE A 441 16.89 -9.38 -18.16
C PHE A 441 18.25 -9.84 -18.71
N ARG A 442 18.58 -11.13 -18.59
CA ARG A 442 19.83 -11.69 -19.12
C ARG A 442 19.80 -11.94 -20.63
N SER A 443 18.62 -12.19 -21.20
CA SER A 443 18.43 -12.52 -22.62
C SER A 443 18.12 -11.32 -23.51
N GLY A 444 17.79 -10.16 -22.93
CA GLY A 444 17.57 -8.91 -23.66
C GLY A 444 18.86 -8.37 -24.32
N PRO A 445 18.74 -7.59 -25.42
CA PRO A 445 19.89 -6.90 -25.99
C PRO A 445 20.55 -6.05 -24.90
N ALA A 446 21.88 -6.14 -24.79
CA ALA A 446 22.65 -5.45 -23.77
C ALA A 446 22.34 -3.95 -23.78
N LEU A 447 21.46 -3.51 -22.87
CA LEU A 447 21.26 -2.11 -22.58
C LEU A 447 22.64 -1.56 -22.24
N GLN A 448 23.10 -0.60 -23.06
CA GLN A 448 24.41 0.02 -22.94
C GLN A 448 24.70 0.32 -21.47
N LYS A 449 25.90 -0.09 -21.06
CA LYS A 449 26.51 0.15 -19.75
C LYS A 449 26.34 1.62 -19.33
N GLY A 450 25.22 1.90 -18.69
CA GLY A 450 24.87 3.17 -18.05
C GLY A 450 24.15 2.97 -16.73
N PHE A 451 23.62 1.76 -16.46
CA PHE A 451 23.21 1.35 -15.12
C PHE A 451 24.46 1.04 -14.28
N LYS A 452 25.08 2.10 -13.74
CA LYS A 452 25.69 1.96 -12.42
C LYS A 452 24.52 1.69 -11.48
N LEU A 453 24.40 0.45 -11.00
CA LEU A 453 23.74 0.17 -9.73
C LEU A 453 24.44 1.08 -8.71
N GLN A 454 23.88 2.26 -8.42
CA GLN A 454 24.23 2.99 -7.21
C GLN A 454 23.50 2.35 -6.05
N SER A 455 23.87 1.10 -5.78
CA SER A 455 23.72 0.48 -4.48
C SER A 455 24.71 1.15 -3.53
N SER A 456 24.41 2.37 -3.05
CA SER A 456 25.03 3.03 -1.88
C SER A 456 24.71 4.53 -1.83
N VAL A 457 23.54 4.92 -1.27
CA VAL A 457 23.43 6.18 -0.47
C VAL A 457 22.41 6.04 0.68
N VAL A 458 21.37 5.20 0.61
CA VAL A 458 20.38 5.14 1.71
C VAL A 458 20.87 4.37 2.95
N ALA A 459 21.96 3.61 2.86
CA ALA A 459 22.56 2.92 4.01
C ALA A 459 23.45 3.84 4.89
N GLY A 460 23.77 5.06 4.45
CA GLY A 460 24.68 5.97 5.17
C GLY A 460 24.02 6.88 6.21
N ALA A 461 22.71 7.12 6.12
CA ALA A 461 21.99 7.97 7.07
C ALA A 461 21.44 7.20 8.29
N PHE A 462 21.35 5.87 8.20
CA PHE A 462 20.73 5.02 9.23
C PHE A 462 21.70 4.49 10.30
N VAL A 463 23.01 4.64 10.10
CA VAL A 463 24.03 4.23 11.09
C VAL A 463 24.57 5.42 11.89
N GLY A 464 24.54 6.64 11.32
CA GLY A 464 25.05 7.85 11.98
C GLY A 464 24.19 8.34 13.15
N VAL A 465 22.88 8.11 13.12
CA VAL A 465 21.97 8.56 14.20
C VAL A 465 21.98 7.59 15.39
N LEU A 466 22.20 6.29 15.16
CA LEU A 466 22.28 5.31 16.25
C LEU A 466 23.64 5.34 16.99
N LEU A 467 24.74 5.72 16.31
CA LEU A 467 26.07 5.86 16.94
C LEU A 467 26.28 7.23 17.59
N GLY A 468 25.59 8.29 17.15
CA GLY A 468 25.66 9.61 17.78
C GLY A 468 25.02 9.68 19.17
N LEU A 469 24.01 8.84 19.45
CA LEU A 469 23.31 8.79 20.73
C LEU A 469 24.02 7.96 21.80
N LEU A 470 24.94 7.06 21.42
CA LEU A 470 25.72 6.24 22.36
C LEU A 470 27.00 6.94 22.86
N CYS A 471 27.52 7.95 22.15
CA CYS A 471 28.74 8.66 22.55
C CYS A 471 28.51 9.86 23.49
N VAL A 472 27.27 10.34 23.66
CA VAL A 472 26.97 11.47 24.57
C VAL A 472 26.72 11.03 26.02
N PHE A 473 26.43 9.74 26.27
CA PHE A 473 26.19 9.21 27.61
C PHE A 473 27.42 8.64 28.33
N HIS A 474 28.61 8.65 27.72
CA HIS A 474 29.84 8.13 28.34
C HIS A 474 30.86 9.18 28.78
N VAL A 475 30.52 10.48 28.72
CA VAL A 475 31.40 11.57 29.18
C VAL A 475 30.62 12.60 30.02
N MET A 476 29.92 12.17 31.09
CA MET A 476 29.50 13.06 32.20
C MET A 476 29.30 12.30 33.53
N SER A 477 30.20 11.37 33.85
CA SER A 477 30.31 10.81 35.21
C SER A 477 31.79 10.72 35.60
N SER A 478 32.37 11.87 35.86
CA SER A 478 33.57 12.05 36.69
C SER A 478 33.54 13.48 37.19
N ASP A 479 33.70 13.61 38.49
CA ASP A 479 33.95 14.84 39.27
C ASP A 479 32.74 15.65 39.79
N ARG A 480 32.44 15.31 41.05
CA ARG A 480 31.89 16.10 42.17
C ARG A 480 30.38 16.33 42.26
#